data_AF-A0A327YR88-F1
#
_entry.id   AF-A0A327YR88-F1
#
_cell.length_a   1.000
_cell.length_b   1.000
_cell.length_c   1.000
_cell.angle_alpha   90.00
_cell.angle_beta   90.00
_cell.angle_gamma   90.00
#
_symmetry.space_group_name_H-M   'P 1'
#
loop_
_entity.id
_entity.type
_entity.pdbx_description
1 polymer ?
#
loop_
_entity_poly.entity_id
_entity_poly.type
_entity_poly.pdbx_seq_one_letter_code
_entity_poly.pdbx_strand_id
1 'polypeptide(L)'
;MQRKSFSISFRKKFEHVYAFLLEKKNNGENVSDYICHLIEHDMNKMSGKNDDLEEKVREILQKITKSSHSLEPNYAKEVDDDLSADQKHDPSHLIDKLFD
;
A
#
# COMPACT_ATOMS: atom_id res chain seq x y z
N MET A 1 30.04 15.78 -15.57
CA MET A 1 29.22 16.21 -14.42
C MET A 1 30.07 17.02 -13.46
N GLN A 2 29.60 18.19 -13.02
CA GLN A 2 30.28 18.95 -11.96
C GLN A 2 30.00 18.29 -10.62
N ARG A 3 31.04 17.99 -9.84
CA ARG A 3 30.92 17.53 -8.45
C ARG A 3 30.95 18.75 -7.54
N LYS A 4 30.04 18.81 -6.57
CA LYS A 4 30.07 19.79 -5.49
C LYS A 4 30.43 19.03 -4.21
N SER A 5 31.31 19.60 -3.40
CA SER A 5 31.71 19.03 -2.12
C SER A 5 31.55 20.05 -1.01
N PHE A 6 31.15 19.57 0.15
CA PHE A 6 31.18 20.29 1.41
C PHE A 6 31.47 19.30 2.54
N SER A 7 31.94 19.79 3.68
CA SER A 7 32.26 18.95 4.84
C SER A 7 31.14 19.01 5.87
N ILE A 8 30.89 17.87 6.52
CA ILE A 8 29.90 17.73 7.60
C ILE A 8 30.65 17.32 8.87
N SER A 9 30.28 17.92 10.00
CA SER A 9 30.77 17.53 11.32
C SER A 9 29.62 17.01 12.17
N PHE A 10 29.86 15.91 12.89
CA PHE A 10 28.87 15.30 13.78
C PHE A 10 29.06 15.84 15.20
N ARG A 11 27.95 16.26 15.83
CA ARG A 11 27.96 16.58 17.26
C ARG A 11 28.17 15.30 18.07
N LYS A 12 28.78 15.40 19.26
CA LYS A 12 29.06 14.25 20.13
C LYS A 12 27.85 13.31 20.35
N LYS A 13 26.64 13.84 20.51
CA LYS A 13 25.42 13.03 20.68
C LYS A 13 25.07 12.13 19.48
N PHE A 14 25.64 12.38 18.32
CA PHE A 14 25.47 11.60 17.09
C PHE A 14 26.72 10.79 16.73
N GLU A 15 27.58 10.51 17.70
CA GLU A 15 28.76 9.66 17.52
C GLU A 15 28.41 8.29 16.93
N HIS A 16 27.29 7.71 17.35
CA HIS A 16 26.77 6.45 16.80
C HIS A 16 26.49 6.53 15.28
N VAL A 17 25.98 7.66 14.78
CA VAL A 17 25.74 7.86 13.35
C VAL A 17 27.06 7.94 12.59
N TYR A 18 28.04 8.67 13.14
CA TYR A 18 29.37 8.75 12.55
C TYR A 18 30.03 7.37 12.48
N ALA A 19 29.97 6.59 13.56
CA ALA A 19 30.52 5.24 13.62
C ALA A 19 29.90 4.32 12.56
N PHE A 20 28.57 4.39 12.40
CA PHE A 20 27.85 3.63 11.36
C PHE A 20 28.31 4.00 9.94
N LEU A 21 28.42 5.30 9.62
CA LEU A 21 28.90 5.72 8.30
C LEU A 21 30.37 5.35 8.06
N LEU A 22 31.19 5.35 9.12
CA LEU A 22 32.57 4.91 9.05
C LEU A 22 32.67 3.40 8.76
N GLU A 23 31.82 2.59 9.38
CA GLU A 23 31.73 1.15 9.10
C GLU A 23 31.36 0.89 7.64
N LYS A 24 30.34 1.58 7.11
CA LYS A 24 29.98 1.51 5.68
C LYS A 24 31.16 1.82 4.76
N LYS A 25 31.89 2.89 5.06
CA LYS A 25 33.10 3.26 4.33
C LYS A 25 34.15 2.14 4.39
N ASN A 26 34.39 1.57 5.57
CA ASN A 26 35.36 0.50 5.76
C ASN A 26 34.96 -0.78 5.01
N ASN A 27 33.67 -1.01 4.79
CA ASN A 27 33.14 -2.09 3.97
C ASN A 27 33.20 -1.80 2.46
N GLY A 28 33.79 -0.68 2.05
CA GLY A 28 33.95 -0.30 0.65
C GLY A 28 32.73 0.42 0.04
N GLU A 29 31.73 0.78 0.85
CA GLU A 29 30.57 1.53 0.35
C GLU A 29 30.90 3.02 0.14
N ASN A 30 30.21 3.64 -0.84
CA ASN A 30 30.27 5.09 -1.04
C ASN A 30 29.30 5.81 -0.10
N VAL A 31 29.84 6.37 0.98
CA VAL A 31 29.06 7.11 1.98
C VAL A 31 28.34 8.32 1.39
N SER A 32 28.92 9.00 0.40
CA SER A 32 28.27 10.16 -0.24
C SER A 32 27.02 9.72 -0.99
N ASP A 33 27.08 8.61 -1.74
CA ASP A 33 25.93 8.08 -2.46
C ASP A 33 24.84 7.63 -1.48
N TYR A 34 25.23 6.96 -0.39
CA TYR A 34 24.30 6.57 0.67
C TYR A 34 23.55 7.77 1.26
N ILE A 35 24.27 8.86 1.59
CA ILE A 35 23.67 10.08 2.12
C ILE A 35 22.75 10.73 1.08
N CYS A 36 23.18 10.81 -0.18
CA CYS A 36 22.35 11.36 -1.26
C CYS A 36 21.03 10.59 -1.40
N HIS A 37 21.07 9.26 -1.49
CA HIS A 37 19.85 8.44 -1.59
C HIS A 37 18.94 8.60 -0.37
N LEU A 38 19.51 8.70 0.83
CA LEU A 38 18.73 8.92 2.06
C LEU A 38 18.00 10.28 2.01
N ILE A 39 18.68 11.33 1.57
CA ILE A 39 18.12 12.67 1.42
C ILE A 39 17.05 12.70 0.32
N GLU A 40 17.31 12.08 -0.83
CA GLU A 40 16.34 11.98 -1.93
C GLU A 40 15.06 11.28 -1.47
N HIS A 41 15.19 10.18 -0.74
CA HIS A 41 14.04 9.47 -0.17
C HIS A 41 13.25 10.35 0.80
N ASP A 42 13.92 11.10 1.68
CA ASP A 42 13.26 12.01 2.62
C ASP A 42 12.55 13.18 1.92
N MET A 43 13.21 13.79 0.92
CA MET A 43 12.62 14.84 0.08
C MET A 43 11.37 14.35 -0.65
N ASN A 44 11.44 13.16 -1.24
CA ASN A 44 10.31 12.57 -1.97
C ASN A 44 9.16 12.19 -1.02
N LYS A 45 9.46 11.72 0.18
CA LYS A 45 8.45 11.45 1.22
C LYS A 45 7.74 12.73 1.67
N MET A 46 8.44 13.86 1.76
CA MET A 46 7.83 15.15 2.08
C MET A 46 7.00 15.72 0.93
N SER A 47 7.41 15.46 -0.32
CA SER A 47 6.68 15.88 -1.52
C SER A 47 5.42 15.04 -1.77
N GLY A 48 5.44 13.76 -1.38
CA GLY A 48 4.33 12.82 -1.49
C GLY A 48 3.47 12.75 -0.24
N LYS A 49 2.99 13.89 0.27
CA LYS A 49 1.94 13.89 1.30
C LYS A 49 0.71 13.18 0.74
N ASN A 50 0.52 11.93 1.16
CA ASN A 50 -0.71 11.14 1.20
C ASN A 50 -1.42 10.74 -0.11
N ASP A 51 -1.13 11.35 -1.26
CA ASP A 51 -1.91 11.06 -2.46
C ASP A 51 -1.71 9.63 -2.98
N ASP A 52 -0.49 9.08 -2.98
CA ASP A 52 -0.23 7.75 -3.55
C ASP A 52 -0.85 6.60 -2.74
N LEU A 53 -0.94 6.72 -1.41
CA LEU A 53 -1.58 5.69 -0.59
C LEU A 53 -3.11 5.77 -0.69
N GLU A 54 -3.68 6.98 -0.64
CA GLU A 54 -5.13 7.17 -0.75
C GLU A 54 -5.62 6.80 -2.16
N GLU A 55 -4.84 7.09 -3.20
CA GLU A 55 -5.10 6.70 -4.58
C GLU A 55 -5.01 5.18 -4.78
N LYS A 56 -3.98 4.51 -4.23
CA LYS A 56 -3.89 3.04 -4.25
C LYS A 56 -5.04 2.37 -3.51
N VAL A 57 -5.45 2.92 -2.36
CA VAL A 57 -6.61 2.42 -1.62
C VAL A 57 -7.89 2.63 -2.43
N ARG A 58 -8.07 3.80 -3.07
CA ARG A 58 -9.20 4.06 -3.99
C ARG A 58 -9.22 3.10 -5.18
N GLU A 59 -8.06 2.81 -5.78
CA GLU A 59 -7.98 1.83 -6.89
C GLU A 59 -8.39 0.42 -6.45
N ILE A 60 -7.93 -0.02 -5.28
CA ILE A 60 -8.29 -1.34 -4.74
C ILE A 60 -9.80 -1.41 -4.49
N LEU A 61 -10.38 -0.39 -3.84
CA LEU A 61 -11.83 -0.32 -3.60
C LEU A 61 -12.64 -0.28 -4.91
N GLN A 62 -12.18 0.46 -5.92
CA GLN A 62 -12.82 0.47 -7.23
C GLN A 62 -12.74 -0.89 -7.94
N LYS A 63 -11.61 -1.60 -7.86
CA LYS A 63 -11.47 -2.94 -8.46
C LYS A 63 -12.41 -3.94 -7.81
N ILE A 64 -12.55 -3.89 -6.47
CA ILE A 64 -13.48 -4.76 -5.73
C ILE A 64 -14.93 -4.47 -6.14
N THR A 65 -15.38 -3.21 -6.04
CA THR A 65 -16.76 -2.82 -6.38
C THR A 65 -17.12 -3.06 -7.85
N LYS A 66 -16.20 -2.83 -8.79
CA LYS A 66 -16.41 -3.14 -10.22
C LYS A 66 -16.45 -4.65 -10.48
N SER A 67 -15.66 -5.45 -9.76
CA SER A 67 -15.70 -6.91 -9.87
C SER A 67 -17.00 -7.52 -9.34
N SER A 68 -17.62 -6.89 -8.34
CA SER A 68 -18.89 -7.34 -7.74
C SER A 68 -20.12 -7.06 -8.62
N HIS A 69 -19.98 -6.27 -9.69
CA HIS A 69 -21.06 -6.00 -10.65
C HIS A 69 -21.04 -6.92 -11.89
N SER A 70 -20.18 -7.95 -11.93
CA SER A 70 -20.15 -8.95 -13.01
C SER A 70 -20.74 -10.30 -12.57
N LEU A 71 -21.85 -10.26 -11.84
CA LEU A 71 -22.75 -11.40 -11.67
C LEU A 71 -24.13 -10.98 -12.18
N GLU A 72 -24.24 -10.84 -13.50
CA GLU A 72 -25.53 -10.89 -14.18
C GLU A 72 -26.15 -12.27 -13.90
N PRO A 73 -27.34 -12.35 -13.28
CA PRO A 73 -28.03 -13.60 -13.12
C PRO A 73 -28.70 -13.95 -14.45
N ASN A 74 -28.10 -14.87 -15.21
CA ASN A 74 -28.76 -15.48 -16.36
C ASN A 74 -29.98 -16.29 -15.88
N TYR A 75 -31.14 -15.65 -15.79
CA TYR A 75 -32.43 -16.34 -15.68
C TYR A 75 -33.39 -15.84 -16.76
N ALA A 76 -33.36 -16.55 -17.89
CA ALA A 76 -34.51 -16.79 -18.75
C ALA A 76 -34.12 -17.99 -19.63
N LYS A 77 -34.91 -19.04 -19.86
CA LYS A 77 -36.26 -19.45 -19.43
C LYS A 77 -36.38 -20.84 -20.08
N GLU A 78 -36.70 -21.89 -19.35
CA GLU A 78 -37.55 -22.95 -19.89
C GLU A 78 -38.52 -23.37 -18.78
N VAL A 79 -39.79 -23.17 -19.10
CA VAL A 79 -40.94 -23.64 -18.35
C VAL A 79 -41.21 -25.03 -18.91
N ASP A 80 -41.08 -26.04 -18.08
CA ASP A 80 -41.87 -27.26 -18.19
C ASP A 80 -42.14 -27.79 -16.78
N ASP A 81 -43.39 -28.19 -16.58
CA ASP A 81 -44.01 -28.72 -15.36
C ASP A 81 -43.13 -29.74 -14.63
N ASP A 82 -42.92 -29.59 -13.31
CA ASP A 82 -43.50 -30.52 -12.32
C ASP A 82 -43.16 -30.12 -10.86
N LEU A 83 -44.19 -30.13 -10.02
CA LEU A 83 -44.19 -30.57 -8.61
C LEU A 83 -43.20 -29.99 -7.56
N SER A 84 -43.81 -29.25 -6.62
CA SER A 84 -43.67 -29.39 -5.14
C SER A 84 -42.71 -28.50 -4.34
N ALA A 85 -43.29 -27.91 -3.28
CA ALA A 85 -42.72 -27.57 -1.96
C ALA A 85 -41.64 -26.47 -1.91
N ASP A 86 -41.97 -25.27 -1.44
CA ASP A 86 -41.94 -24.83 -0.03
C ASP A 86 -40.62 -24.13 0.33
N GLN A 87 -40.73 -23.17 1.25
CA GLN A 87 -39.67 -22.46 1.96
C GLN A 87 -39.14 -21.14 1.35
N LYS A 88 -39.85 -20.06 1.72
CA LYS A 88 -39.32 -18.69 1.76
C LYS A 88 -38.12 -18.63 2.71
N HIS A 89 -36.94 -18.29 2.21
CA HIS A 89 -35.82 -17.89 3.06
C HIS A 89 -35.52 -16.41 2.81
N ASP A 90 -35.86 -15.57 3.79
CA ASP A 90 -35.56 -14.15 3.85
C ASP A 90 -34.06 -13.96 4.22
N PRO A 91 -33.25 -13.26 3.40
CA PRO A 91 -31.81 -13.12 3.64
C PRO A 91 -31.45 -12.05 4.69
N SER A 92 -32.43 -11.41 5.34
CA SER A 92 -32.19 -10.30 6.27
C SER A 92 -31.58 -10.69 7.63
N HIS A 93 -31.31 -11.98 7.89
CA HIS A 93 -30.67 -12.45 9.13
C HIS A 93 -29.14 -12.61 9.08
N LEU A 94 -28.48 -12.34 7.95
CA LEU A 94 -27.02 -12.53 7.84
C LEU A 94 -26.17 -11.39 8.43
N ILE A 95 -26.77 -10.23 8.71
CA ILE A 95 -26.02 -9.04 9.16
C ILE A 95 -25.77 -9.08 10.68
N ASP A 96 -26.64 -9.73 11.45
CA ASP A 96 -26.58 -9.70 12.91
C ASP A 96 -25.45 -10.55 13.51
N LYS A 97 -24.72 -11.33 12.70
CA LYS A 97 -23.59 -12.16 13.16
C LYS A 97 -22.21 -11.57 12.87
N LEU A 98 -22.13 -10.35 12.32
CA LEU A 98 -20.85 -9.72 11.99
C LEU A 98 -20.24 -8.88 13.13
N PHE A 99 -20.93 -8.71 14.26
CA PHE A 99 -20.52 -7.81 15.35
C PHE A 99 -20.55 -8.44 16.75
N ASP A 100 -20.52 -9.77 16.87
CA ASP A 100 -20.24 -10.46 18.15
C ASP A 100 -18.77 -10.92 18.23
#